data_AF-A0AAD4R274-F1
#
_entry.id   AF-A0AAD4R274-F1
#
_cell.length_a   1.000
_cell.length_b   1.000
_cell.length_c   1.000
_cell.angle_alpha   90.00
_cell.angle_beta   90.00
_cell.angle_gamma   90.00
#
_symmetry.space_group_name_H-M   'P 1'
#
loop_
_entity.id
_entity.type
_entity.pdbx_description
1 polymer ?
#
loop_
_entity_poly.entity_id
_entity_poly.type
_entity_poly.pdbx_seq_one_letter_code
_entity_poly.pdbx_strand_id
1 'polypeptide(L)'
;MCKFAALYAMGQVLRRTPAYLIEEMTMRNNEQEIAALFPMFYGMVHYFTRQNLSVRQFELAKTCCDYQDPVVGNKSHKLCIHVRTGDFISWHWESKPNTTSEAIKRIAQNFAEKGIDYSLVFLGQDKEFFKQVNLNKQQKRNVFVTPKDISRGDEMCLGATTCDSLLLTAHISTYGFWIGYLMPDNSQIYYIANFKTSKLHTPGQFPPEWVHFDL
;
A
#
# COMPACT_ATOMS: atom_id res chain seq x y z
N MET A 1 -6.75 3.70 -11.94
CA MET A 1 -6.56 2.84 -10.75
C MET A 1 -7.66 2.95 -9.68
N CYS A 2 -8.10 4.14 -9.22
CA CYS A 2 -9.09 4.26 -8.11
C CYS A 2 -10.40 3.47 -8.34
N LYS A 3 -10.90 3.45 -9.58
CA LYS A 3 -12.14 2.71 -9.95
C LYS A 3 -12.00 1.20 -9.75
N PHE A 4 -10.82 0.62 -9.99
CA PHE A 4 -10.55 -0.81 -9.80
C PHE A 4 -10.42 -1.19 -8.34
N ALA A 5 -9.78 -0.33 -7.55
CA ALA A 5 -9.68 -0.50 -6.10
C ALA A 5 -11.07 -0.52 -5.46
N ALA A 6 -11.93 0.43 -5.84
CA ALA A 6 -13.32 0.45 -5.39
C ALA A 6 -14.08 -0.82 -5.81
N LEU A 7 -13.94 -1.25 -7.07
CA LEU A 7 -14.62 -2.45 -7.58
C LEU A 7 -14.16 -3.73 -6.89
N TYR A 8 -12.86 -3.89 -6.66
CA TYR A 8 -12.31 -5.05 -5.96
C TYR A 8 -12.69 -5.05 -4.47
N ALA A 9 -12.58 -3.90 -3.80
CA ALA A 9 -13.03 -3.76 -2.41
C ALA A 9 -14.53 -4.06 -2.24
N MET A 10 -15.37 -3.55 -3.14
CA MET A 10 -16.79 -3.91 -3.17
C MET A 10 -17.00 -5.41 -3.42
N GLY A 11 -16.19 -6.01 -4.29
CA GLY A 11 -16.21 -7.45 -4.53
C GLY A 11 -15.95 -8.27 -3.27
N GLN A 12 -14.88 -7.94 -2.53
CA GLN A 12 -14.55 -8.63 -1.28
C GLN A 12 -15.65 -8.46 -0.22
N VAL A 13 -16.14 -7.23 0.00
CA VAL A 13 -17.23 -6.95 0.96
C VAL A 13 -18.49 -7.73 0.61
N LEU A 14 -18.82 -7.83 -0.67
CA LEU A 14 -20.03 -8.50 -1.13
C LEU A 14 -19.85 -10.00 -1.37
N ARG A 15 -18.65 -10.56 -1.14
CA ARG A 15 -18.26 -11.92 -1.53
C ARG A 15 -18.56 -12.22 -3.01
N ARG A 16 -18.29 -11.23 -3.87
CA ARG A 16 -18.49 -11.30 -5.32
C ARG A 16 -17.17 -11.03 -6.02
N THR A 17 -16.91 -11.78 -7.07
CA THR A 17 -15.80 -11.45 -7.97
C THR A 17 -16.20 -10.23 -8.80
N PRO A 18 -15.44 -9.12 -8.77
CA PRO A 18 -15.71 -7.96 -9.60
C PRO A 18 -15.66 -8.37 -11.08
N ALA A 19 -16.33 -7.61 -11.95
CA ALA A 19 -16.27 -7.87 -13.38
C ALA A 19 -16.30 -6.59 -14.23
N TYR A 20 -15.70 -6.64 -15.41
CA TYR A 20 -15.68 -5.49 -16.33
C TYR A 20 -15.69 -5.86 -17.82
N LEU A 21 -16.00 -4.85 -18.63
CA LEU A 21 -16.03 -4.90 -20.09
C LEU A 21 -14.65 -4.53 -20.65
N ILE A 22 -14.01 -5.47 -21.35
CA ILE A 22 -12.63 -5.31 -21.85
C ILE A 22 -12.52 -4.28 -23.00
N GLU A 23 -13.66 -3.87 -23.56
CA GLU A 23 -13.75 -2.97 -24.72
C GLU A 23 -13.76 -1.48 -24.35
N GLU A 24 -13.72 -1.11 -23.07
CA GLU A 24 -13.60 0.30 -22.68
C GLU A 24 -12.17 0.80 -22.95
N MET A 25 -12.00 1.85 -23.78
CA MET A 25 -10.68 2.38 -24.17
C MET A 25 -9.77 2.72 -22.97
N THR A 26 -10.36 3.19 -21.88
CA THR A 26 -9.68 3.52 -20.62
C THR A 26 -9.06 2.29 -19.94
N MET A 27 -9.61 1.10 -20.19
CA MET A 27 -9.11 -0.17 -19.64
C MET A 27 -7.84 -0.63 -20.35
N ARG A 28 -7.84 -0.61 -21.69
CA ARG A 28 -6.69 -1.07 -22.49
C ARG A 28 -5.41 -0.32 -22.17
N ASN A 29 -5.50 1.00 -21.96
CA ASN A 29 -4.33 1.82 -21.62
C ASN A 29 -3.79 1.51 -20.22
N ASN A 30 -4.63 1.05 -19.30
CA ASN A 30 -4.23 0.67 -17.94
C ASN A 30 -3.93 -0.83 -17.83
N GLU A 31 -4.21 -1.63 -18.86
CA GLU A 31 -4.10 -3.09 -18.86
C GLU A 31 -2.66 -3.56 -18.64
N GLN A 32 -1.71 -2.92 -19.32
CA GLN A 32 -0.27 -3.20 -19.17
C GLN A 32 0.23 -2.81 -17.77
N GLU A 33 -0.22 -1.66 -17.26
CA GLU A 33 0.15 -1.18 -15.92
C GLU A 33 -0.45 -2.08 -14.83
N ILE A 34 -1.72 -2.47 -14.96
CA ILE A 34 -2.41 -3.36 -14.01
C ILE A 34 -1.85 -4.78 -14.09
N ALA A 35 -1.51 -5.29 -15.28
CA ALA A 35 -0.87 -6.60 -15.44
C ALA A 35 0.52 -6.64 -14.80
N ALA A 36 1.28 -5.55 -14.88
CA ALA A 36 2.59 -5.43 -14.26
C ALA A 36 2.50 -5.27 -12.72
N LEU A 37 1.50 -4.53 -12.21
CA LEU A 37 1.36 -4.24 -10.78
C LEU A 37 0.59 -5.33 -10.01
N PHE A 38 -0.36 -6.01 -10.66
CA PHE A 38 -1.23 -7.01 -10.05
C PHE A 38 -1.30 -8.26 -10.94
N PRO A 39 -0.28 -9.13 -10.93
CA PRO A 39 -0.23 -10.30 -11.81
C PRO A 39 -1.42 -11.26 -11.63
N MET A 40 -2.00 -11.31 -10.43
CA MET A 40 -3.21 -12.11 -10.14
C MET A 40 -4.53 -11.41 -10.47
N PHE A 41 -4.52 -10.15 -10.89
CA PHE A 41 -5.73 -9.37 -11.15
C PHE A 41 -6.66 -10.03 -12.18
N TYR A 42 -6.10 -10.67 -13.20
CA TYR A 42 -6.88 -11.40 -14.19
C TYR A 42 -7.51 -12.69 -13.66
N GLY A 43 -6.98 -13.27 -12.58
CA GLY A 43 -7.58 -14.40 -11.86
C GLY A 43 -8.58 -13.99 -10.77
N MET A 44 -8.59 -12.70 -10.40
CA MET A 44 -9.36 -12.12 -9.31
C MET A 44 -10.60 -11.35 -9.78
N VAL A 45 -10.78 -11.20 -11.09
CA VAL A 45 -11.82 -10.38 -11.72
C VAL A 45 -12.36 -11.13 -12.93
N HIS A 46 -13.65 -11.02 -13.24
CA HIS A 46 -14.24 -11.56 -14.46
C HIS A 46 -14.20 -10.57 -15.61
N TYR A 47 -13.97 -11.08 -16.82
CA TYR A 47 -13.84 -10.29 -18.03
C TYR A 47 -14.92 -10.69 -19.01
N PHE A 48 -15.56 -9.69 -19.61
CA PHE A 48 -16.51 -9.91 -20.68
C PHE A 48 -16.03 -9.22 -21.95
N THR A 49 -15.92 -10.00 -23.03
CA THR A 49 -16.00 -9.48 -24.40
C THR A 49 -17.47 -9.46 -24.79
N ARG A 50 -17.89 -8.59 -25.71
CA ARG A 50 -19.28 -8.63 -26.20
C ARG A 50 -19.63 -9.91 -26.94
N GLN A 51 -18.66 -10.79 -27.25
CA GLN A 51 -18.87 -11.77 -28.31
C GLN A 51 -18.48 -13.23 -28.04
N ASN A 52 -17.73 -13.65 -27.00
CA ASN A 52 -17.58 -15.10 -26.70
C ASN A 52 -16.96 -15.39 -25.32
N LEU A 53 -17.61 -16.28 -24.55
CA LEU A 53 -17.23 -16.79 -23.24
C LEU A 53 -16.16 -17.90 -23.34
N SER A 54 -14.94 -17.59 -23.79
CA SER A 54 -13.83 -18.55 -23.68
C SER A 54 -12.72 -18.01 -22.79
N VAL A 55 -12.56 -18.63 -21.63
CA VAL A 55 -11.50 -18.36 -20.65
C VAL A 55 -10.20 -18.98 -21.15
N ARG A 56 -9.10 -18.20 -21.19
CA ARG A 56 -7.74 -18.73 -21.37
C ARG A 56 -6.98 -18.60 -20.07
N GLN A 57 -6.32 -19.69 -19.67
CA GLN A 57 -5.46 -19.76 -18.49
C GLN A 57 -4.01 -19.55 -18.94
N PHE A 58 -3.29 -18.65 -18.30
CA PHE A 58 -1.87 -18.39 -18.56
C PHE A 58 -1.03 -19.06 -17.47
N GLU A 59 0.01 -19.79 -17.86
CA GLU A 59 0.98 -20.36 -16.90
C GLU A 59 1.95 -19.27 -16.42
N LEU A 60 2.21 -19.29 -15.11
CA LEU A 60 3.02 -18.32 -14.40
C LEU A 60 4.43 -18.17 -14.98
N ALA A 61 4.84 -16.93 -15.22
CA ALA A 61 6.24 -16.56 -15.15
C ALA A 61 6.69 -16.65 -13.69
N LYS A 62 7.40 -17.74 -13.38
CA LYS A 62 8.22 -17.89 -12.17
C LYS A 62 9.44 -16.96 -12.27
N THR A 63 9.32 -15.72 -11.82
CA THR A 63 10.47 -14.89 -11.45
C THR A 63 9.97 -13.80 -10.52
N CYS A 64 9.79 -14.14 -9.24
CA CYS A 64 9.97 -13.12 -8.21
C CYS A 64 11.48 -12.90 -8.07
N CYS A 65 11.87 -11.64 -8.14
CA CYS A 65 13.22 -11.12 -8.18
C CYS A 65 14.14 -11.67 -7.07
N ASP A 66 15.46 -11.63 -7.29
CA ASP A 66 16.47 -11.82 -6.25
C ASP A 66 16.34 -10.70 -5.22
N TYR A 67 15.48 -10.96 -4.26
CA TYR A 67 15.24 -10.18 -3.06
C TYR A 67 16.34 -10.51 -2.06
N GLN A 68 17.15 -9.51 -1.70
CA GLN A 68 17.88 -9.60 -0.44
C GLN A 68 16.91 -9.33 0.69
N ASP A 69 16.62 -10.43 1.38
CA ASP A 69 15.66 -10.51 2.44
C ASP A 69 16.05 -9.60 3.64
N PRO A 70 15.26 -8.57 4.02
CA PRO A 70 15.37 -7.90 5.31
C PRO A 70 15.07 -8.87 6.48
N VAL A 71 14.67 -10.12 6.22
CA VAL A 71 14.61 -11.26 7.16
C VAL A 71 15.97 -11.95 7.31
N VAL A 72 17.08 -11.48 6.71
CA VAL A 72 18.42 -11.91 7.14
C VAL A 72 18.71 -11.32 8.54
N GLY A 73 18.07 -11.88 9.57
CA GLY A 73 18.46 -11.79 10.98
C GLY A 73 17.42 -11.29 11.98
N ASN A 74 16.31 -10.66 11.60
CA ASN A 74 15.45 -9.98 12.60
C ASN A 74 13.97 -10.42 12.55
N LYS A 75 13.53 -11.16 13.58
CA LYS A 75 12.14 -11.62 13.81
C LYS A 75 11.19 -10.53 14.35
N SER A 76 11.64 -9.28 14.39
CA SER A 76 10.83 -8.13 14.83
C SER A 76 9.65 -7.84 13.88
N HIS A 77 8.58 -7.30 14.45
CA HIS A 77 7.39 -6.81 13.73
C HIS A 77 7.75 -5.70 12.73
N LYS A 78 7.37 -5.84 11.46
CA LYS A 78 7.66 -4.88 10.40
C LYS A 78 6.54 -3.85 10.30
N LEU A 79 6.82 -2.64 10.78
CA LEU A 79 5.98 -1.47 10.54
C LEU A 79 6.46 -0.73 9.30
N CYS A 80 5.70 -0.87 8.21
CA CYS A 80 5.99 -0.20 6.97
C CYS A 80 5.37 1.18 6.91
N ILE A 81 6.09 2.14 6.34
CA ILE A 81 5.69 3.54 6.25
C ILE A 81 5.65 3.91 4.77
N HIS A 82 4.45 4.02 4.19
CA HIS A 82 4.28 4.47 2.81
C HIS A 82 4.30 6.00 2.76
N VAL A 83 5.20 6.55 1.94
CA VAL A 83 5.39 7.99 1.75
C VAL A 83 5.13 8.39 0.30
N ARG A 84 4.40 9.50 0.11
CA ARG A 84 4.16 10.13 -1.18
C ARG A 84 4.26 11.65 -1.06
N THR A 85 5.22 12.24 -1.76
CA THR A 85 5.46 13.69 -1.79
C THR A 85 5.19 14.23 -3.20
N GLY A 86 6.23 14.62 -3.95
CA GLY A 86 6.18 14.94 -5.38
C GLY A 86 4.94 15.69 -5.86
N ASP A 87 4.17 15.04 -6.71
CA ASP A 87 2.93 15.54 -7.34
C ASP A 87 1.79 15.85 -6.35
N PHE A 88 1.87 15.38 -5.11
CA PHE A 88 0.83 15.61 -4.10
C PHE A 88 0.98 16.94 -3.38
N ILE A 89 2.16 17.58 -3.46
CA ILE A 89 2.47 18.86 -2.82
C ILE A 89 1.54 19.97 -3.31
N SER A 90 1.23 19.99 -4.62
CA SER A 90 0.39 21.02 -5.24
C SER A 90 -1.05 21.04 -4.72
N TRP A 91 -1.51 19.93 -4.14
CA TRP A 91 -2.87 19.77 -3.63
C TRP A 91 -2.92 19.62 -2.10
N HIS A 92 -1.79 19.80 -1.41
CA HIS A 92 -1.66 19.63 0.04
C HIS A 92 -2.05 18.23 0.53
N TRP A 93 -1.77 17.21 -0.28
CA TRP A 93 -2.06 15.80 0.02
C TRP A 93 -0.80 14.97 0.29
N GLU A 94 0.35 15.61 0.23
CA GLU A 94 1.64 14.99 0.48
C GLU A 94 1.75 14.44 1.91
N SER A 95 2.56 13.41 2.06
CA SER A 95 3.11 13.01 3.34
C SER A 95 3.80 14.20 4.00
N LYS A 96 3.63 14.35 5.33
CA LYS A 96 4.28 15.41 6.12
C LYS A 96 5.21 14.82 7.16
N PRO A 97 6.48 15.28 7.28
CA PRO A 97 7.43 14.64 8.19
C PRO A 97 7.00 14.67 9.65
N ASN A 98 6.52 15.82 10.14
CA ASN A 98 6.10 15.98 11.55
C ASN A 98 4.92 15.07 11.89
N THR A 99 3.86 15.08 11.07
CA THR A 99 2.69 14.22 11.26
C THR A 99 3.07 12.74 11.16
N THR A 100 4.00 12.39 10.27
CA THR A 100 4.54 11.04 10.15
C THR A 100 5.30 10.62 11.41
N SER A 101 6.16 11.48 11.96
CA SER A 101 6.88 11.24 13.21
C SER A 101 5.94 11.01 14.39
N GLU A 102 4.89 11.82 14.51
CA GLU A 102 3.89 11.69 15.58
C GLU A 102 3.10 10.39 15.46
N ALA A 103 2.65 10.03 14.26
CA ALA A 103 1.99 8.75 14.02
C ALA A 103 2.90 7.56 14.37
N ILE A 104 4.14 7.55 13.89
CA ILE A 104 5.13 6.50 14.21
C ILE A 104 5.34 6.41 15.72
N LYS A 105 5.43 7.55 16.43
CA LYS A 105 5.57 7.58 17.89
C LYS A 105 4.38 6.93 18.59
N ARG A 106 3.14 7.26 18.18
CA ARG A 106 1.93 6.68 18.77
C ARG A 106 1.85 5.16 18.53
N ILE A 107 2.13 4.70 17.30
CA ILE A 107 2.15 3.26 16.98
C ILE A 107 3.23 2.55 17.80
N ALA A 108 4.44 3.13 17.87
CA ALA A 108 5.55 2.57 18.64
C ALA A 108 5.25 2.47 20.14
N GLN A 109 4.50 3.42 20.72
CA GLN A 109 4.05 3.34 22.11
C GLN A 109 3.14 2.13 22.31
N ASN A 110 2.17 1.91 21.43
CA ASN A 110 1.29 0.75 21.48
C ASN A 110 2.06 -0.58 21.36
N PHE A 111 3.12 -0.63 20.55
CA PHE A 111 3.99 -1.80 20.45
C PHE A 111 4.80 -2.02 21.74
N ALA A 112 5.35 -0.95 22.32
CA ALA A 112 6.09 -1.03 23.57
C ALA A 112 5.22 -1.52 24.73
N GLU A 113 3.97 -1.05 24.84
CA GLU A 113 2.99 -1.50 25.84
C GLU A 113 2.67 -2.99 25.71
N LYS A 114 2.71 -3.53 24.49
CA LYS A 114 2.50 -4.95 24.19
C LYS A 114 3.79 -5.79 24.23
N GLY A 115 4.94 -5.19 24.51
CA GLY A 115 6.23 -5.87 24.49
C GLY A 115 6.67 -6.34 23.09
N ILE A 116 6.16 -5.71 22.02
CA ILE A 116 6.47 -6.05 20.63
C ILE A 116 7.75 -5.33 20.21
N ASP A 117 8.79 -6.09 19.85
CA ASP A 117 9.95 -5.54 19.14
C ASP A 117 9.59 -5.30 17.67
N TYR A 118 10.05 -4.19 17.11
CA TYR A 118 9.65 -3.77 15.77
C TYR A 118 10.80 -3.17 14.95
N SER A 119 10.56 -3.08 13.65
CA SER A 119 11.44 -2.44 12.68
C SER A 119 10.63 -1.55 11.76
N LEU A 120 11.21 -0.43 11.37
CA LEU A 120 10.60 0.52 10.45
C LEU A 120 11.08 0.20 9.03
N VAL A 121 10.15 0.12 8.08
CA VAL A 121 10.47 -0.05 6.66
C VAL A 121 9.83 1.10 5.89
N PHE A 122 10.63 2.03 5.39
CA PHE A 122 10.13 3.13 4.58
C PHE A 122 9.97 2.69 3.13
N LEU A 123 8.75 2.83 2.63
CA LEU A 123 8.36 2.59 1.24
C LEU A 123 8.17 3.95 0.56
N GLY A 124 8.82 4.14 -0.59
CA GLY A 124 8.81 5.38 -1.35
C GLY A 124 10.20 5.91 -1.68
N GLN A 125 10.25 6.84 -2.63
CA GLN A 125 11.52 7.26 -3.26
C GLN A 125 12.13 8.55 -2.67
N ASP A 126 11.46 9.21 -1.72
CA ASP A 126 11.89 10.51 -1.20
C ASP A 126 12.82 10.35 0.01
N LYS A 127 14.11 10.20 -0.26
CA LYS A 127 15.14 10.07 0.78
C LYS A 127 15.32 11.33 1.63
N GLU A 128 15.03 12.51 1.08
CA GLU A 128 15.10 13.76 1.83
C GLU A 128 13.95 13.88 2.83
N PHE A 129 12.77 13.35 2.48
CA PHE A 129 11.67 13.20 3.42
C PHE A 129 12.07 12.34 4.62
N PHE A 130 12.72 11.19 4.41
CA PHE A 130 13.09 10.28 5.51
C PHE A 130 14.05 10.92 6.52
N LYS A 131 14.94 11.82 6.08
CA LYS A 131 15.84 12.58 6.96
C LYS A 131 15.09 13.56 7.86
N GLN A 132 13.94 14.05 7.40
CA GLN A 132 13.10 15.01 8.14
C GLN A 132 12.17 14.32 9.14
N VAL A 133 11.95 13.00 9.01
CA VAL A 133 11.19 12.23 9.99
C VAL A 133 12.04 12.10 11.26
N ASN A 134 11.60 12.80 12.32
CA ASN A 134 12.22 12.76 13.63
C ASN A 134 11.90 11.43 14.33
N LEU A 135 12.92 10.58 14.46
CA LEU A 135 12.88 9.30 15.17
C LEU A 135 13.78 9.34 16.41
N ASN A 136 13.31 8.74 17.50
CA ASN A 136 14.07 8.59 18.74
C ASN A 136 15.15 7.49 18.61
N LYS A 137 16.00 7.34 19.64
CA LYS A 137 17.12 6.37 19.63
C LYS A 137 16.66 4.92 19.48
N GLN A 138 15.50 4.54 20.01
CA GLN A 138 14.97 3.18 19.91
C GLN A 138 14.44 2.92 18.49
N GLN A 139 13.65 3.84 17.95
CA GLN A 139 13.10 3.78 16.59
C GLN A 139 14.19 3.71 15.52
N LYS A 140 15.33 4.35 15.75
CA LYS A 140 16.48 4.35 14.83
C LYS A 140 17.26 3.04 14.77
N ARG A 141 17.03 2.09 15.69
CA ARG A 141 17.85 0.87 15.77
C ARG A 141 17.68 -0.02 14.54
N ASN A 142 16.45 -0.15 14.05
CA ASN A 142 16.10 -1.03 12.95
C ASN A 142 15.25 -0.26 11.94
N VAL A 143 15.91 0.50 11.06
CA VAL A 143 15.26 1.26 9.99
C VAL A 143 15.78 0.79 8.65
N PHE A 144 14.85 0.43 7.78
CA PHE A 144 15.09 0.01 6.41
C PHE A 144 14.42 0.99 5.46
N VAL A 145 15.03 1.20 4.30
CA VAL A 145 14.51 2.06 3.23
C VAL A 145 14.65 1.28 1.93
N THR A 146 13.61 1.28 1.11
CA THR A 146 13.65 0.60 -0.18
C THR A 146 14.72 1.18 -1.11
N PRO A 147 15.33 0.36 -2.00
CA PRO A 147 16.29 0.83 -2.99
C PRO A 147 15.68 1.93 -3.89
N LYS A 148 16.52 2.83 -4.40
CA LYS A 148 16.04 3.95 -5.24
C LYS A 148 15.48 3.46 -6.58
N ASP A 149 16.03 2.37 -7.07
CA ASP A 149 15.82 1.72 -8.36
C ASP A 149 14.82 0.56 -8.29
N ILE A 150 14.20 0.31 -7.13
CA ILE A 150 13.14 -0.68 -7.01
C ILE A 150 11.97 -0.32 -7.94
N SER A 151 11.43 -1.32 -8.64
CA SER A 151 10.23 -1.10 -9.44
C SER A 151 9.02 -0.89 -8.53
N ARG A 152 7.98 -0.22 -9.03
CA ARG A 152 6.73 -0.04 -8.27
C ARG A 152 6.03 -1.36 -7.96
N GLY A 153 6.15 -2.35 -8.85
CA GLY A 153 5.61 -3.69 -8.62
C GLY A 153 6.36 -4.41 -7.50
N ASP A 154 7.69 -4.36 -7.53
CA ASP A 154 8.53 -5.01 -6.52
C ASP A 154 8.36 -4.38 -5.14
N GLU A 155 8.30 -3.04 -5.05
CA GLU A 155 8.06 -2.35 -3.77
C GLU A 155 6.65 -2.61 -3.24
N MET A 156 5.65 -2.70 -4.11
CA MET A 156 4.29 -3.09 -3.70
C MET A 156 4.25 -4.53 -3.18
N CYS A 157 4.89 -5.47 -3.90
CA CYS A 157 5.01 -6.86 -3.49
C CYS A 157 5.70 -6.96 -2.13
N LEU A 158 6.85 -6.31 -1.98
CA LEU A 158 7.58 -6.20 -0.72
C LEU A 158 6.68 -5.70 0.41
N GLY A 159 5.95 -4.61 0.16
CA GLY A 159 5.04 -4.04 1.13
C GLY A 159 3.93 -5.01 1.53
N ALA A 160 3.32 -5.69 0.56
CA ALA A 160 2.22 -6.60 0.81
C ALA A 160 2.65 -7.91 1.51
N THR A 161 3.87 -8.40 1.25
CA THR A 161 4.33 -9.71 1.74
C THR A 161 5.20 -9.64 3.00
N THR A 162 5.86 -8.51 3.25
CA THR A 162 6.86 -8.40 4.33
C THR A 162 6.36 -7.58 5.51
N CYS A 163 5.40 -6.69 5.30
CA CYS A 163 4.90 -5.81 6.34
C CYS A 163 3.88 -6.54 7.24
N ASP A 164 4.09 -6.47 8.55
CA ASP A 164 3.08 -6.92 9.53
C ASP A 164 2.04 -5.82 9.79
N SER A 165 2.42 -4.56 9.59
CA SER A 165 1.56 -3.38 9.68
C SER A 165 2.02 -2.28 8.73
N LEU A 166 1.10 -1.39 8.35
CA LEU A 166 1.37 -0.31 7.41
C LEU A 166 0.83 1.02 7.91
N LEU A 167 1.61 2.08 7.78
CA LEU A 167 1.17 3.47 7.94
C LEU A 167 1.13 4.17 6.57
N LEU A 168 -0.07 4.50 6.13
CA LEU A 168 -0.32 5.33 4.96
C LEU A 168 -0.27 6.81 5.34
N THR A 169 0.86 7.46 5.07
CA THR A 169 1.04 8.88 5.42
C THR A 169 0.39 9.84 4.41
N ALA A 170 0.02 9.33 3.22
CA ALA A 170 -0.73 10.03 2.19
C ALA A 170 -1.91 9.15 1.75
N HIS A 171 -3.02 9.22 2.50
CA HIS A 171 -4.18 8.33 2.35
C HIS A 171 -4.80 8.28 0.94
N ILE A 172 -4.71 9.36 0.15
CA ILE A 172 -5.24 9.38 -1.22
C ILE A 172 -4.38 8.60 -2.22
N SER A 173 -3.20 8.13 -1.80
CA SER A 173 -2.30 7.38 -2.65
C SER A 173 -2.89 6.02 -2.96
N THR A 174 -3.43 5.85 -4.17
CA THR A 174 -3.91 4.54 -4.66
C THR A 174 -2.86 3.46 -4.53
N TYR A 175 -1.60 3.80 -4.79
CA TYR A 175 -0.47 2.91 -4.63
C TYR A 175 -0.32 2.42 -3.18
N GLY A 176 -0.33 3.35 -2.21
CA GLY A 176 -0.29 3.00 -0.79
C GLY A 176 -1.50 2.19 -0.35
N PHE A 177 -2.70 2.61 -0.77
CA PHE A 177 -3.94 1.87 -0.50
C PHE A 177 -3.80 0.41 -0.92
N TRP A 178 -3.29 0.14 -2.12
CA TRP A 178 -3.14 -1.22 -2.61
C TRP A 178 -2.14 -2.06 -1.84
N ILE A 179 -1.05 -1.46 -1.35
CA ILE A 179 -0.13 -2.18 -0.46
C ILE A 179 -0.90 -2.69 0.76
N GLY A 180 -1.57 -1.80 1.48
CA GLY A 180 -2.27 -2.16 2.71
C GLY A 180 -3.44 -3.12 2.47
N TYR A 181 -4.08 -2.99 1.32
CA TYR A 181 -5.22 -3.79 0.95
C TYR A 181 -4.85 -5.20 0.46
N LEU A 182 -3.62 -5.40 -0.04
CA LEU A 182 -3.09 -6.72 -0.40
C LEU A 182 -2.37 -7.43 0.75
N MET A 183 -2.15 -6.76 1.88
CA MET A 183 -1.58 -7.38 3.07
C MET A 183 -2.55 -8.43 3.65
N PRO A 184 -2.03 -9.41 4.41
CA PRO A 184 -2.86 -10.40 5.10
C PRO A 184 -3.96 -9.78 5.97
N ASP A 185 -5.10 -10.47 6.12
CA ASP A 185 -6.28 -9.98 6.87
C ASP A 185 -5.97 -9.61 8.34
N ASN A 186 -4.93 -10.21 8.94
CA ASN A 186 -4.49 -9.93 10.30
C ASN A 186 -3.51 -8.75 10.41
N SER A 187 -3.14 -8.13 9.29
CA SER A 187 -2.26 -6.97 9.26
C SER A 187 -2.98 -5.71 9.70
N GLN A 188 -2.32 -4.90 10.53
CA GLN A 188 -2.89 -3.62 10.97
C GLN A 188 -2.51 -2.50 10.02
N ILE A 189 -3.50 -1.91 9.37
CA ILE A 189 -3.32 -0.74 8.52
C ILE A 189 -3.74 0.52 9.26
N TYR A 190 -2.87 1.52 9.23
CA TYR A 190 -3.05 2.85 9.78
C TYR A 190 -3.02 3.86 8.63
N TYR A 191 -3.79 4.94 8.73
CA TYR A 191 -3.74 5.98 7.72
C TYR A 191 -3.91 7.39 8.31
N ILE A 192 -3.23 8.34 7.69
CA ILE A 192 -3.33 9.76 8.00
C ILE A 192 -4.18 10.42 6.92
N ALA A 193 -5.39 10.81 7.29
CA ALA A 193 -6.31 11.50 6.40
C ALA A 193 -6.68 12.88 6.91
N ASN A 194 -6.57 13.87 6.03
CA ASN A 194 -7.13 15.20 6.23
C ASN A 194 -8.37 15.36 5.34
N PHE A 195 -9.51 14.96 5.88
CA PHE A 195 -10.80 15.05 5.17
C PHE A 195 -11.29 16.50 5.01
N LYS A 196 -10.68 17.49 5.68
CA LYS A 196 -11.04 18.91 5.53
C LYS A 196 -10.54 19.49 4.21
N THR A 197 -9.44 18.95 3.66
CA THR A 197 -8.82 19.45 2.43
C THR A 197 -9.08 18.57 1.21
N SER A 198 -9.50 17.32 1.41
CA SER A 198 -9.77 16.37 0.33
C SER A 198 -11.28 16.20 0.10
N LYS A 199 -11.80 16.77 -1.00
CA LYS A 199 -13.17 16.45 -1.49
C LYS A 199 -13.25 15.09 -2.19
N LEU A 200 -12.10 14.45 -2.43
CA LEU A 200 -12.01 13.19 -3.18
C LEU A 200 -12.34 11.96 -2.32
N HIS A 201 -12.10 12.05 -1.01
CA HIS A 201 -12.37 10.95 -0.09
C HIS A 201 -13.27 11.39 1.06
N THR A 202 -14.36 10.65 1.28
CA THR A 202 -15.24 10.81 2.44
C THR A 202 -14.87 9.81 3.52
N PRO A 203 -15.16 10.10 4.80
CA PRO A 203 -15.14 9.09 5.85
C PRO A 203 -15.92 7.83 5.41
N GLY A 204 -15.37 6.63 5.67
CA GLY A 204 -15.99 5.35 5.31
C GLY A 204 -15.59 4.75 3.95
N GLN A 205 -14.67 5.39 3.20
CA GLN A 205 -14.14 4.80 1.96
C GLN A 205 -12.93 3.86 2.17
N PHE A 206 -12.36 3.86 3.38
CA PHE A 206 -11.36 2.88 3.79
C PHE A 206 -12.06 1.69 4.46
N PRO A 207 -11.49 0.48 4.37
CA PRO A 207 -12.01 -0.66 5.11
C PRO A 207 -12.18 -0.33 6.61
N PRO A 208 -13.29 -0.73 7.23
CA PRO A 208 -13.66 -0.30 8.58
C PRO A 208 -12.67 -0.72 9.67
N GLU A 209 -11.87 -1.76 9.42
CA GLU A 209 -10.81 -2.26 10.29
C GLU A 209 -9.51 -1.44 10.22
N TRP A 210 -9.40 -0.53 9.25
CA TRP A 210 -8.24 0.36 9.14
C TRP A 210 -8.36 1.51 10.14
N VAL A 211 -7.24 1.82 10.79
CA VAL A 211 -7.21 2.80 11.88
C VAL A 211 -6.81 4.18 11.36
N HIS A 212 -7.74 5.12 11.47
CA HIS A 212 -7.49 6.53 11.17
C HIS A 212 -6.71 7.22 12.30
N PHE A 213 -5.67 7.96 11.94
CA PHE A 213 -5.04 8.94 12.84
C PHE A 213 -5.59 10.34 12.55
N ASP A 214 -6.33 10.87 13.53
CA ASP A 214 -6.63 12.30 13.62
C ASP A 214 -5.47 12.98 14.36
N LEU A 215 -4.66 13.73 13.62
CA LEU A 215 -3.45 14.43 14.07
C LEU A 215 -3.56 15.91 13.70
#